data_AF-A0A7W1UG24-F1
#
_entry.id   AF-A0A7W1UG24-F1
#
_cell.length_a   1.000
_cell.length_b   1.000
_cell.length_c   1.000
_cell.angle_alpha   90.00
_cell.angle_beta   90.00
_cell.angle_gamma   90.00
#
_symmetry.space_group_name_H-M   'P 1'
#
loop_
_entity.id
_entity.type
_entity.pdbx_description
1 polymer ?
#
loop_
_entity_poly.entity_id
_entity_poly.type
_entity_poly.pdbx_seq_one_letter_code
_entity_poly.pdbx_strand_id
1 'polypeptide(L)'
;MANRHHSAIKAARQTLKRQERNRSILRRVRTFIKRVNGAVKDNKGDEAKASLREATSELHKAVTKGTLHRNTASRWVSRLASRVNTLSTK
;
A
#
# COMPACT_ATOMS: atom_id res chain seq x y z
N MET A 1 14.41 -28.52 -16.05
CA MET A 1 15.32 -28.44 -14.88
C MET A 1 15.82 -27.00 -14.71
N ALA A 2 15.15 -26.20 -13.88
CA ALA A 2 15.41 -24.74 -13.77
C ALA A 2 16.56 -24.35 -12.80
N ASN A 3 17.40 -25.30 -12.37
CA ASN A 3 18.41 -25.09 -11.32
C ASN A 3 19.78 -25.71 -11.65
N ARG A 4 20.25 -25.66 -12.91
CA ARG A 4 21.60 -26.16 -13.25
C ARG A 4 22.68 -25.08 -13.27
N HIS A 5 22.30 -23.81 -13.44
CA HIS A 5 23.25 -22.68 -13.51
C HIS A 5 23.34 -21.93 -12.16
N HIS A 6 24.57 -21.69 -11.71
CA HIS A 6 24.86 -21.00 -10.44
C HIS A 6 24.19 -19.60 -10.34
N SER A 7 24.06 -18.90 -11.47
CA SER A 7 23.36 -17.61 -11.57
C SER A 7 21.86 -17.72 -11.23
N ALA A 8 21.18 -18.78 -11.67
CA ALA A 8 19.77 -19.01 -11.39
C ALA A 8 19.52 -19.29 -9.89
N ILE A 9 20.37 -20.09 -9.27
CA ILE A 9 20.31 -20.39 -7.83
C ILE A 9 20.52 -19.11 -7.00
N LYS A 10 21.43 -18.23 -7.42
CA LYS A 10 21.63 -16.91 -6.80
C LYS A 10 20.39 -16.02 -6.96
N ALA A 11 19.80 -15.96 -8.14
CA ALA A 11 18.59 -15.19 -8.39
C ALA A 11 17.42 -15.66 -7.52
N ALA A 12 17.22 -16.99 -7.38
CA ALA A 12 16.21 -17.56 -6.51
C ALA A 12 16.37 -17.09 -5.04
N ARG A 13 17.58 -17.14 -4.50
CA ARG A 13 17.88 -16.65 -3.14
C ARG A 13 17.60 -15.15 -2.98
N GLN A 14 17.91 -14.34 -3.99
CA GLN A 14 17.63 -12.90 -3.97
C GLN A 14 16.13 -12.61 -4.03
N THR A 15 15.37 -13.38 -4.83
CA THR A 15 13.92 -13.24 -4.96
C THR A 15 13.22 -13.47 -3.63
N LEU A 16 13.58 -14.49 -2.86
CA LEU A 16 13.01 -14.75 -1.54
C LEU A 16 13.15 -13.54 -0.60
N LYS A 17 14.38 -12.99 -0.50
CA LYS A 17 14.66 -11.80 0.32
C LYS A 17 13.88 -10.56 -0.14
N ARG A 18 13.70 -10.38 -1.46
CA ARG A 18 12.89 -9.27 -2.00
C ARG A 18 11.40 -9.49 -1.71
N GLN A 19 10.91 -10.72 -1.82
CA GLN A 19 9.53 -11.09 -1.58
C GLN A 19 9.13 -10.83 -0.11
N GLU A 20 9.97 -11.19 0.85
CA GLU A 20 9.72 -10.94 2.28
C GLU A 20 9.58 -9.44 2.59
N ARG A 21 10.51 -8.61 2.08
CA ARG A 21 10.44 -7.15 2.23
C ARG A 21 9.21 -6.55 1.55
N ASN A 22 8.89 -6.99 0.33
CA ASN A 22 7.71 -6.50 -0.38
C ASN A 22 6.42 -6.92 0.34
N ARG A 23 6.38 -8.14 0.90
CA ARG A 23 5.23 -8.64 1.66
C ARG A 23 4.97 -7.79 2.91
N SER A 24 6.01 -7.44 3.67
CA SER A 24 5.83 -6.61 4.87
C SER A 24 5.35 -5.19 4.53
N ILE A 25 5.92 -4.57 3.49
CA ILE A 25 5.50 -3.24 3.01
C ILE A 25 4.05 -3.27 2.51
N LEU A 26 3.68 -4.25 1.69
CA LEU A 26 2.31 -4.39 1.19
C LEU A 26 1.31 -4.63 2.33
N ARG A 27 1.68 -5.44 3.34
CA ARG A 27 0.84 -5.67 4.51
C ARG A 27 0.60 -4.36 5.27
N ARG A 28 1.66 -3.58 5.51
CA ARG A 28 1.58 -2.27 6.18
C ARG A 28 0.63 -1.34 5.44
N VAL A 29 0.82 -1.17 4.13
CA VAL A 29 -0.06 -0.34 3.29
C VAL A 29 -1.52 -0.79 3.37
N ARG A 30 -1.80 -2.10 3.26
CA ARG A 30 -3.17 -2.62 3.36
C ARG A 30 -3.80 -2.35 4.73
N THR A 31 -3.03 -2.38 5.81
CA THR A 31 -3.52 -2.02 7.15
C THR A 31 -3.99 -0.56 7.19
N PHE A 32 -3.20 0.39 6.67
CA PHE A 32 -3.61 1.80 6.62
C PHE A 32 -4.85 2.02 5.75
N ILE A 33 -4.93 1.34 4.61
CA ILE A 33 -6.14 1.38 3.76
C ILE A 33 -7.36 0.85 4.53
N LYS A 34 -7.20 -0.23 5.31
CA LYS A 34 -8.28 -0.78 6.14
C LYS A 34 -8.70 0.21 7.24
N ARG A 35 -7.76 0.93 7.86
CA ARG A 35 -8.06 1.96 8.87
C ARG A 35 -8.92 3.09 8.28
N VAL A 36 -8.57 3.61 7.11
CA VAL A 36 -9.38 4.63 6.42
C VAL A 36 -10.79 4.09 6.12
N ASN A 37 -10.89 2.89 5.56
CA ASN A 37 -12.21 2.30 5.27
C ASN A 37 -13.02 2.04 6.54
N GLY A 38 -12.39 1.74 7.68
CA GLY A 38 -13.04 1.62 8.99
C GLY A 38 -13.62 2.96 9.45
N ALA A 39 -12.80 4.01 9.47
CA ALA A 39 -13.24 5.36 9.84
C ALA A 39 -14.38 5.88 8.94
N VAL A 40 -14.37 5.51 7.66
CA VAL A 40 -15.46 5.83 6.72
C VAL A 40 -16.75 5.10 7.07
N LYS A 41 -16.68 3.82 7.48
CA LYS A 41 -17.85 3.07 7.92
C LYS A 41 -18.45 3.62 9.21
N ASP A 42 -17.60 4.11 10.11
CA ASP A 42 -18.00 4.64 11.40
C ASP A 42 -18.48 6.11 11.31
N ASN A 43 -18.54 6.70 10.11
CA ASN A 43 -18.96 8.08 9.82
C ASN A 43 -18.18 9.18 10.57
N LYS A 44 -16.92 8.92 10.94
CA LYS A 44 -16.08 9.87 11.66
C LYS A 44 -15.24 10.70 10.69
N GLY A 45 -15.76 11.87 10.30
CA GLY A 45 -15.14 12.74 9.30
C GLY A 45 -13.69 13.16 9.60
N ASP A 46 -13.40 13.55 10.84
CA ASP A 46 -12.07 14.03 11.23
C ASP A 46 -11.04 12.90 11.34
N GLU A 47 -11.44 11.77 11.93
CA GLU A 47 -10.60 10.56 11.99
C GLU A 47 -10.31 10.00 10.59
N ALA A 48 -11.28 10.09 9.66
CA ALA A 48 -11.10 9.68 8.28
C ALA A 48 -10.09 10.56 7.53
N LYS A 49 -10.13 11.89 7.73
CA LYS A 49 -9.16 12.84 7.15
C LYS A 49 -7.74 12.61 7.69
N ALA A 50 -7.59 12.40 9.00
CA ALA A 50 -6.30 12.09 9.62
C ALA A 50 -5.74 10.76 9.09
N SER A 51 -6.56 9.71 9.07
CA SER A 51 -6.19 8.39 8.55
C SER A 51 -5.82 8.43 7.07
N LEU A 52 -6.49 9.27 6.27
CA LEU A 52 -6.18 9.45 4.85
C LEU A 52 -4.76 10.02 4.66
N ARG A 53 -4.36 11.01 5.47
CA ARG A 53 -3.01 11.60 5.42
C ARG A 53 -1.92 10.58 5.79
N GLU A 54 -2.18 9.73 6.79
CA GLU A 54 -1.26 8.64 7.12
C GLU A 54 -1.15 7.63 5.98
N ALA A 55 -2.29 7.24 5.40
CA ALA A 55 -2.33 6.28 4.30
C ALA A 55 -1.63 6.80 3.04
N THR A 56 -1.78 8.09 2.69
CA THR A 56 -1.10 8.70 1.54
C THR A 56 0.42 8.70 1.75
N SER A 57 0.90 9.09 2.93
CA SER A 57 2.33 9.08 3.27
C SER A 57 2.94 7.68 3.09
N GLU A 58 2.27 6.64 3.60
CA GLU A 58 2.74 5.26 3.50
C GLU A 58 2.70 4.71 2.07
N LEU A 59 1.73 5.13 1.26
CA LEU A 59 1.69 4.80 -0.17
C LEU A 59 2.87 5.38 -0.94
N HIS A 60 3.21 6.65 -0.68
CA HIS A 60 4.35 7.30 -1.33
C HIS A 60 5.69 6.71 -0.87
N LYS A 61 5.81 6.30 0.40
CA LYS A 61 6.97 5.52 0.86
C LYS A 61 7.09 4.18 0.13
N ALA A 62 5.99 3.45 -0.07
CA ALA A 62 6.00 2.18 -0.79
C ALA A 62 6.39 2.33 -2.28
N VAL A 63 6.05 3.47 -2.91
CA VAL A 63 6.52 3.82 -4.26
C VAL A 63 8.02 4.08 -4.26
N THR A 64 8.52 4.85 -3.29
CA THR A 64 9.95 5.18 -3.16
C THR A 64 10.80 3.91 -2.95
N LYS A 65 10.27 2.91 -2.25
CA LYS A 65 10.93 1.61 -2.06
C LYS A 65 10.79 0.66 -3.27
N GLY A 66 10.08 1.07 -4.33
CA GLY A 66 9.89 0.29 -5.56
C GLY A 66 8.92 -0.89 -5.42
N THR A 67 8.19 -0.99 -4.31
CA THR A 67 7.22 -2.08 -4.08
C THR A 67 5.92 -1.84 -4.84
N LEU A 68 5.54 -0.58 -5.06
CA LEU A 68 4.34 -0.19 -5.81
C LEU A 68 4.70 0.75 -6.95
N HIS A 69 4.01 0.60 -8.09
CA HIS A 69 4.09 1.56 -9.18
C HIS A 69 3.34 2.86 -8.82
N ARG A 70 3.85 4.00 -9.28
CA ARG A 70 3.26 5.34 -9.05
C ARG A 70 1.77 5.40 -9.40
N ASN A 71 1.37 4.78 -10.50
CA ASN A 71 -0.04 4.78 -10.94
C ASN A 71 -0.93 3.93 -10.04
N THR A 72 -0.39 2.87 -9.42
CA THR A 72 -1.15 2.07 -8.45
C THR A 72 -1.38 2.84 -7.16
N ALA A 73 -0.34 3.53 -6.66
CA ALA A 73 -0.49 4.41 -5.51
C ALA A 73 -1.49 5.55 -5.80
N SER A 74 -1.35 6.24 -6.94
CA SER A 74 -2.26 7.33 -7.34
C SER A 74 -3.73 6.87 -7.43
N ARG A 75 -3.99 5.70 -8.06
CA ARG A 75 -5.34 5.12 -8.11
C ARG A 75 -5.92 4.85 -6.73
N TRP A 76 -5.11 4.37 -5.78
CA TRP A 76 -5.58 4.08 -4.42
C TRP A 76 -5.84 5.36 -3.63
N VAL A 77 -4.97 6.36 -3.74
CA VAL A 77 -5.18 7.68 -3.12
C VAL A 77 -6.47 8.32 -3.64
N SER A 78 -6.67 8.37 -4.96
CA SER A 78 -7.87 8.94 -5.57
C SER A 78 -9.14 8.25 -5.06
N ARG A 79 -9.17 6.91 -5.06
CA ARG A 79 -10.33 6.14 -4.58
C ARG A 79 -10.64 6.37 -3.10
N LEU A 80 -9.61 6.48 -2.25
CA LEU A 80 -9.81 6.75 -0.82
C LEU A 80 -10.28 8.18 -0.59
N ALA A 81 -9.70 9.15 -1.29
CA ALA A 81 -10.12 10.55 -1.20
C ALA A 81 -11.60 10.71 -1.60
N SER A 82 -12.04 10.10 -2.69
CA SER A 82 -13.45 10.13 -3.09
C SER A 82 -14.38 9.60 -2.00
N ARG A 83 -14.02 8.49 -1.33
CA ARG A 83 -14.83 7.90 -0.24
C ARG A 83 -14.86 8.75 1.03
N VAL A 84 -13.78 9.45 1.35
CA VAL A 84 -13.76 10.38 2.49
C VAL A 84 -14.59 11.63 2.15
N ASN A 85 -14.48 12.13 0.92
CA ASN A 85 -15.23 13.30 0.48
C ASN A 85 -16.74 13.07 0.46
N THR A 86 -17.22 11.87 0.14
CA THR A 86 -18.66 11.56 0.21
C THR A 86 -19.26 11.72 1.61
N LEU A 87 -18.45 11.64 2.68
CA LEU A 87 -18.90 11.92 4.05
C LEU A 87 -19.04 13.41 4.35
N SER A 88 -18.34 14.27 3.58
CA SER A 88 -18.33 15.72 3.79
C SER A 88 -19.40 16.45 2.97
N THR A 89 -19.98 15.78 1.96
CA THR A 89 -21.02 16.35 1.08
C THR A 89 -22.44 16.06 1.60
N LYS A 90 -22.58 15.44 2.78
CA LYS A 90 -23.83 15.33 3.53
C LYS A 90 -23.79 16.29 4.71
#